data_AF-A0AAW8KAE8-F1
#
_entry.id   AF-A0AAW8KAE8-F1
#
_cell.length_a   1.000
_cell.length_b   1.000
_cell.length_c   1.000
_cell.angle_alpha   90.00
_cell.angle_beta   90.00
_cell.angle_gamma   90.00
#
_symmetry.space_group_name_H-M   'P 1'
#
loop_
_entity.id
_entity.type
_entity.pdbx_description
1 polymer ?
#
loop_
_entity_poly.entity_id
_entity_poly.type
_entity_poly.pdbx_seq_one_letter_code
_entity_poly.pdbx_strand_id
1 'polypeptide(L)' 'MANNKKMVDDITSMDVDFAKWYTDIVKKAELCDYSSVKGCMIIRPYGYAIWENIQSILDAEFKKTGHQNV' A
#
# COMPACT_ATOMS: atom_id res chain seq x y z
N MET A 1 10.19 -0.04 -21.26
CA MET A 1 11.36 -0.89 -20.92
C MET A 1 12.46 -0.11 -20.20
N ALA A 2 13.02 0.97 -20.76
CA ALA A 2 14.11 1.73 -20.13
C ALA A 2 13.72 2.44 -18.80
N ASN A 3 12.48 2.95 -18.69
CA ASN A 3 12.00 3.61 -17.47
C ASN A 3 11.80 2.64 -16.29
N ASN A 4 11.27 1.44 -16.54
CA ASN A 4 11.11 0.44 -15.48
C ASN A 4 12.46 -0.01 -14.91
N LYS A 5 13.51 -0.08 -15.75
CA LYS A 5 14.85 -0.46 -15.31
C LYS A 5 15.43 0.56 -14.33
N LYS A 6 15.37 1.86 -14.67
CA LYS A 6 15.77 2.95 -13.75
C LYS A 6 14.99 2.93 -12.44
N MET A 7 13.69 2.66 -12.48
CA MET A 7 12.84 2.64 -11.29
C MET A 7 13.23 1.53 -10.31
N VAL A 8 13.67 0.38 -10.83
CA VAL A 8 14.16 -0.77 -10.05
C VAL A 8 15.57 -0.52 -9.50
N ASP A 9 16.45 0.10 -10.29
CA ASP A 9 17.83 0.41 -9.87
C ASP A 9 17.88 1.32 -8.63
N ASP A 10 16.88 2.18 -8.45
CA ASP A 10 16.79 3.09 -7.29
C ASP A 10 16.20 2.41 -6.03
N ILE A 11 15.70 1.17 -6.09
CA ILE A 11 15.05 0.46 -4.95
C ILE A 11 16.10 -0.39 -4.24
N THR A 12 16.20 -0.26 -2.92
CA THR A 12 17.11 -1.09 -2.12
C THR A 12 16.72 -2.57 -2.21
N SER A 13 17.67 -3.49 -2.37
CA SER A 13 17.33 -4.92 -2.45
C SER A 13 16.72 -5.42 -1.14
N MET A 14 15.68 -6.26 -1.26
CA MET A 14 14.90 -6.78 -0.13
C MET A 14 15.77 -7.57 0.87
N ASP A 15 16.72 -8.36 0.36
CA ASP A 15 17.67 -9.19 1.11
C ASP A 15 18.76 -8.37 1.83
N VAL A 16 18.95 -7.11 1.45
CA VAL A 16 19.97 -6.23 2.04
C VAL A 16 19.37 -5.37 3.15
N ASP A 17 18.23 -4.72 2.87
CA ASP A 17 17.51 -3.90 3.85
C ASP A 17 16.01 -3.95 3.54
N PHE A 18 15.32 -4.88 4.21
CA PHE A 18 13.89 -5.08 4.04
C PHE A 18 13.06 -3.84 4.40
N ALA A 19 13.43 -3.14 5.47
CA ALA A 19 12.67 -1.99 5.96
C ALA A 19 12.73 -0.83 4.95
N LYS A 20 13.91 -0.58 4.40
CA LYS A 20 14.10 0.41 3.35
C LYS A 20 13.46 -0.02 2.03
N TRP A 21 13.63 -1.28 1.61
CA TRP A 21 12.96 -1.83 0.42
C TRP A 21 11.44 -1.62 0.48
N TYR A 22 10.81 -1.96 1.61
CA TYR A 22 9.37 -1.78 1.80
C TYR A 22 8.95 -0.31 1.67
N THR A 23 9.71 0.59 2.31
CA THR A 23 9.46 2.03 2.24
C THR A 23 9.64 2.57 0.81
N ASP A 24 10.70 2.14 0.13
CA ASP A 24 11.00 2.54 -1.24
C ASP A 24 9.85 2.15 -2.19
N ILE A 25 9.32 0.92 -2.04
CA ILE A 25 8.18 0.46 -2.84
C ILE A 25 6.93 1.26 -2.54
N VAL A 26 6.53 1.37 -1.27
CA VAL A 26 5.28 2.04 -0.88
C VAL A 26 5.24 3.48 -1.40
N LYS A 27 6.37 4.18 -1.34
CA LYS A 27 6.48 5.56 -1.82
C LYS A 27 6.56 5.67 -3.35
N LYS A 28 7.41 4.87 -4.00
CA LYS A 28 7.61 4.96 -5.47
C LYS A 28 6.42 4.44 -6.26
N ALA A 29 5.69 3.47 -5.72
CA ALA A 29 4.43 3.00 -6.28
C ALA A 29 3.25 3.93 -5.96
N GLU A 30 3.51 5.07 -5.29
CA GLU A 30 2.50 6.07 -4.97
C GLU A 30 1.33 5.50 -4.14
N LEU A 31 1.62 4.56 -3.23
CA LEU A 31 0.61 3.90 -2.40
C LEU A 31 0.31 4.72 -1.14
N CYS A 32 1.35 5.16 -0.42
CA CYS A 32 1.22 5.97 0.78
C CYS A 32 2.37 6.97 0.92
N ASP A 33 2.12 8.07 1.62
CA ASP A 33 3.09 9.10 1.99
C ASP A 33 3.19 9.27 3.52
N TYR A 34 4.29 9.86 3.97
CA TYR A 34 4.45 10.23 5.37
C TYR A 34 3.55 11.41 5.73
N SER A 35 2.91 11.34 6.89
CA SER A 35 2.26 12.50 7.49
C SER A 35 3.23 13.26 8.40
N SER A 36 2.84 14.46 8.83
CA SER A 36 3.56 15.23 9.86
C SER A 36 3.45 14.64 11.27
N VAL A 37 2.54 13.67 11.48
CA VAL A 37 2.30 13.04 12.78
C VAL A 37 2.97 11.68 12.82
N LYS A 38 3.81 11.46 13.84
CA LYS A 38 4.50 10.18 14.02
C LYS A 38 3.49 9.05 14.18
N GLY A 39 3.64 8.00 13.37
CA GLY A 39 2.75 6.85 13.36
C GLY A 39 1.55 6.98 12.42
N CYS A 40 1.36 8.13 11.77
CA CYS A 40 0.31 8.35 10.79
C CYS A 40 0.90 8.40 9.37
N MET A 41 0.18 7.78 8.42
CA MET A 41 0.51 7.76 7.00
C MET A 41 -0.68 8.32 6.21
N ILE A 42 -0.41 8.98 5.09
CA ILE A 42 -1.41 9.43 4.14
C ILE A 42 -1.54 8.34 3.09
N ILE A 43 -2.69 7.68 2.99
CA ILE A 43 -2.96 6.72 1.93
C ILE A 43 -3.32 7.49 0.66
N ARG A 44 -2.55 7.30 -0.42
CA ARG A 44 -2.80 7.95 -1.71
C ARG A 44 -3.95 7.25 -2.46
N PRO A 45 -4.54 7.88 -3.49
CA PRO A 45 -5.67 7.31 -4.21
C PRO A 45 -5.45 5.87 -4.70
N TYR A 46 -4.25 5.55 -5.18
CA TYR A 46 -3.94 4.19 -5.66
C TYR A 46 -3.90 3.17 -4.51
N GLY A 47 -3.27 3.51 -3.39
CA GLY A 47 -3.30 2.67 -2.18
C GLY A 47 -4.70 2.52 -1.59
N TYR A 48 -5.50 3.59 -1.62
CA TYR A 48 -6.86 3.59 -1.09
C TYR A 48 -7.80 2.74 -1.95
N ALA A 49 -7.67 2.77 -3.28
CA ALA A 49 -8.46 1.92 -4.17
C ALA A 49 -8.22 0.41 -3.89
N ILE A 50 -6.98 0.03 -3.56
CA ILE A 50 -6.67 -1.35 -3.14
C ILE A 50 -7.40 -1.67 -1.83
N TRP A 51 -7.38 -0.75 -0.86
CA TRP A 51 -8.10 -0.90 0.40
C TRP A 51 -9.61 -1.01 0.22
N GLU A 52 -10.22 -0.17 -0.62
CA GLU A 52 -11.66 -0.22 -0.92
C GLU A 52 -12.07 -1.57 -1.53
N ASN A 53 -11.24 -2.14 -2.40
CA ASN A 53 -11.46 -3.47 -2.96
C ASN A 53 -11.43 -4.56 -1.87
N ILE A 54 -10.44 -4.51 -0.97
CA ILE A 54 -10.33 -5.44 0.16
C ILE A 54 -11.55 -5.31 1.07
N GLN A 55 -11.91 -4.08 1.43
CA GLN A 55 -13.05 -3.78 2.28
C GLN A 55 -14.35 -4.29 1.66
N SER A 56 -14.59 -4.01 0.38
CA SER A 56 -15.81 -4.41 -0.33
C SER A 56 -15.99 -5.92 -0.37
N ILE A 57 -14.91 -6.66 -0.65
CA ILE A 57 -14.93 -8.13 -0.68
C ILE A 57 -15.23 -8.68 0.72
N LEU A 58 -14.51 -8.23 1.74
CA LEU A 58 -14.68 -8.72 3.10
C LEU A 58 -16.07 -8.37 3.66
N ASP A 59 -16.55 -7.15 3.43
CA ASP A 59 -17.89 -6.71 3.83
C ASP A 59 -18.98 -7.59 3.21
N ALA A 60 -18.85 -7.95 1.93
CA ALA A 60 -19.78 -8.87 1.28
C ALA A 60 -19.77 -10.26 1.93
N GLU A 61 -18.60 -10.81 2.26
CA GLU A 61 -18.49 -12.11 2.95
C GLU A 61 -19.07 -12.07 4.37
N PHE A 62 -18.88 -10.98 5.11
CA PHE A 62 -19.46 -10.82 6.44
C PHE A 62 -20.99 -10.71 6.39
N LYS A 63 -21.53 -9.99 5.41
CA LYS A 63 -22.98 -9.89 5.21
C LYS A 63 -23.63 -11.22 4.86
N LYS A 64 -22.95 -12.10 4.12
CA LYS A 64 -23.43 -13.48 3.85
C LYS A 64 -23.58 -14.32 5.11
N THR A 65 -22.81 -14.01 6.15
CA THR A 65 -22.87 -14.71 7.45
C THR A 65 -23.77 -14.02 8.47
N GLY A 66 -24.54 -13.01 8.05
CA GLY A 66 -25.54 -12.31 8.87
C GLY A 66 -24.98 -11.16 9.71
N HIS A 67 -23.71 -10.79 9.54
CA HIS A 67 -23.12 -9.66 10.24
C HIS A 67 -23.64 -8.33 9.68
N GLN A 68 -23.70 -7.32 10.55
CA GLN A 68 -24.07 -5.95 10.21
C GLN A 68 -22.98 -5.00 10.70
N ASN A 69 -22.67 -4.01 9.87
CA ASN A 69 -21.79 -2.91 10.28
C ASN A 69 -22.54 -2.00 11.26
N VAL A 70 -21.84 -1.47 12.26
CA VAL A 70 -22.36 -0.52 13.27
C VAL A 70 -21.95 0.91 12.98
#